data_AF-A0A6L8F172-F1
#
_entry.id   AF-A0A6L8F172-F1
#
_cell.length_a   1.000
_cell.length_b   1.000
_cell.length_c   1.000
_cell.angle_alpha   90.00
_cell.angle_beta   90.00
_cell.angle_gamma   90.00
#
_symmetry.space_group_name_H-M   'P 1'
#
loop_
_entity.id
_entity.type
_entity.pdbx_description
1 polymer ?
#
loop_
_entity_poly.entity_id
_entity_poly.type
_entity_poly.pdbx_seq_one_letter_code
_entity_poly.pdbx_strand_id
1 'polypeptide(L)'
;MKKITLFPVFLTLLILLNAYLPNSFAQEPSLFSLPEGAKARLGKGWINNLQYSSDGTRLAVATSIGIWLYDTQTYQEVALLTEHIRGVNSVAFSPDSGTLASSGRDGNIDLWNATTGEHQQTLRGHTDAVYDIAFNAS
;
A
#
# COMPACT_ATOMS: atom_id res chain seq x y z
N MET A 1 37.10 40.68 10.55
CA MET A 1 36.97 39.37 9.86
C MET A 1 35.52 38.90 10.02
N LYS A 2 34.74 38.79 8.93
CA LYS A 2 33.34 38.32 8.99
C LYS A 2 33.33 36.81 9.22
N LYS A 3 32.71 36.34 10.31
CA LYS A 3 32.50 34.90 10.56
C LYS A 3 31.48 34.39 9.53
N ILE A 4 31.92 33.49 8.65
CA ILE A 4 31.01 32.77 7.76
C ILE A 4 30.36 31.68 8.61
N THR A 5 29.05 31.80 8.85
CA THR A 5 28.26 30.77 9.53
C THR A 5 27.93 29.65 8.55
N LEU A 6 28.54 28.48 8.73
CA LEU A 6 28.39 27.30 7.86
C LEU A 6 27.10 26.49 8.14
N PHE A 7 26.40 26.80 9.24
CA PHE A 7 25.21 26.09 9.68
C PHE A 7 24.06 26.02 8.65
N PRO A 8 23.65 27.12 7.97
CA PRO A 8 22.56 27.04 7.00
C PRO A 8 22.94 26.22 5.77
N VAL A 9 24.22 26.29 5.34
CA VAL A 9 24.73 25.52 4.19
C VAL A 9 24.70 24.02 4.49
N PHE A 10 25.17 23.63 5.68
CA PHE A 10 25.13 22.25 6.13
C PHE A 10 23.69 21.72 6.22
N LEU A 11 22.77 22.51 6.78
CA LEU A 11 21.36 22.12 6.89
C LEU A 11 20.69 21.95 5.52
N THR A 12 20.97 22.84 4.56
CA THR A 12 20.46 22.71 3.18
C THR A 12 21.03 21.50 2.47
N LEU A 13 22.32 21.20 2.64
CA LEU A 13 22.96 20.01 2.08
C LEU A 13 22.38 18.72 2.68
N LEU A 14 22.08 18.71 3.98
CA LEU A 14 21.46 17.56 4.63
C LEU A 14 20.02 17.32 4.15
N ILE A 15 19.24 18.38 3.94
CA ILE A 15 17.88 18.28 3.38
C ILE A 15 17.93 17.77 1.94
N LEU A 16 18.82 18.32 1.10
CA LEU A 16 19.00 17.85 -0.27
C LEU A 16 19.50 16.41 -0.30
N LEU A 17 20.41 16.02 0.59
CA LEU A 17 20.89 14.65 0.68
C LEU A 17 19.74 13.68 1.02
N ASN A 18 18.85 14.03 1.96
CA ASN A 18 17.71 13.18 2.29
C ASN A 18 16.60 13.22 1.23
N ALA A 19 16.44 14.31 0.49
CA ALA A 19 15.45 14.44 -0.58
C ALA A 19 15.86 13.70 -1.87
N TYR A 20 17.17 13.50 -2.10
CA TYR A 20 17.71 12.86 -3.30
C TYR A 20 18.36 11.50 -3.04
N LEU A 21 18.49 11.06 -1.79
CA LEU A 21 18.65 9.64 -1.53
C LEU A 21 17.32 8.99 -1.90
N PRO A 22 17.27 8.08 -2.90
CA PRO A 22 16.11 7.20 -3.00
C PRO A 22 15.97 6.54 -1.61
N ASN A 23 14.75 6.44 -1.10
CA ASN A 23 14.44 5.55 0.02
C ASN A 23 14.80 4.13 -0.44
N SER A 24 16.08 3.79 -0.42
CA SER A 24 16.63 2.57 -0.99
C SER A 24 16.51 1.47 0.06
N PHE A 25 15.27 1.23 0.48
CA PHE A 25 14.80 -0.09 0.85
C PHE A 25 14.29 -0.84 -0.39
N ALA A 26 14.80 -0.51 -1.58
CA ALA A 26 14.75 -1.42 -2.69
C ALA A 26 15.45 -2.71 -2.22
N GLN A 27 14.65 -3.75 -1.99
CA GLN A 27 15.12 -5.07 -1.60
C GLN A 27 16.24 -5.47 -2.56
N GLU A 28 17.45 -5.68 -2.04
CA GLU A 28 18.60 -6.21 -2.78
C GLU A 28 18.14 -7.35 -3.70
N PRO A 29 18.06 -7.14 -5.04
CA PRO A 29 17.45 -8.11 -5.95
C PRO A 29 18.19 -9.46 -5.96
N SER A 30 19.46 -9.44 -5.58
CA SER A 30 20.34 -10.60 -5.45
C SER A 30 19.96 -11.52 -4.27
N LEU A 31 19.30 -11.00 -3.23
CA LEU A 31 19.00 -11.74 -2.00
C LEU A 31 17.94 -12.84 -2.22
N PHE A 32 17.11 -12.72 -3.26
CA PHE A 32 15.93 -13.56 -3.45
C PHE A 32 15.87 -14.32 -4.77
N SER A 33 16.94 -14.29 -5.58
CA SER A 33 17.00 -15.01 -6.87
C SER A 33 15.73 -14.81 -7.72
N LEU A 34 15.30 -13.56 -7.89
CA LEU A 34 14.10 -13.27 -8.65
C LEU A 34 14.27 -13.71 -10.12
N PRO A 35 13.19 -14.18 -10.78
CA PRO A 35 13.26 -14.51 -12.20
C PRO A 35 13.60 -13.27 -13.04
N GLU A 36 14.23 -13.49 -14.20
CA GLU A 36 14.55 -12.41 -15.13
C GLU A 36 13.29 -11.60 -15.48
N GLY A 37 13.40 -10.27 -15.42
CA GLY A 37 12.28 -9.35 -15.67
C GLY A 37 11.35 -9.11 -14.47
N ALA A 38 11.57 -9.77 -13.32
CA ALA A 38 10.86 -9.43 -12.09
C ALA A 38 11.19 -8.01 -11.61
N LYS A 39 10.15 -7.21 -11.34
CA LYS A 39 10.30 -5.80 -10.93
C LYS A 39 10.26 -5.59 -9.42
N ALA A 40 9.47 -6.38 -8.70
CA ALA A 40 9.29 -6.24 -7.25
C ALA A 40 8.69 -7.51 -6.63
N ARG A 41 8.82 -7.64 -5.31
CA ARG A 41 8.01 -8.57 -4.49
C ARG A 41 6.93 -7.77 -3.79
N LEU A 42 5.69 -8.20 -3.95
CA LEU A 42 4.51 -7.48 -3.48
C LEU A 42 3.79 -8.32 -2.43
N GLY A 43 3.29 -7.66 -1.39
CA GLY A 43 2.69 -8.30 -0.22
C GLY A 43 3.71 -8.97 0.72
N LYS A 44 3.26 -9.24 1.94
CA LYS A 44 3.96 -10.08 2.92
C LYS A 44 2.95 -11.03 3.57
N GLY A 45 3.39 -12.26 3.86
CA GLY A 45 2.51 -13.36 4.26
C GLY A 45 1.82 -14.03 3.07
N TRP A 46 0.71 -14.73 3.32
CA TRP A 46 -0.09 -15.30 2.24
C TRP A 46 -0.89 -14.22 1.54
N ILE A 47 -0.79 -14.16 0.21
CA ILE A 47 -1.54 -13.23 -0.64
C ILE A 47 -2.84 -13.93 -1.04
N ASN A 48 -3.97 -13.30 -0.78
CA ASN A 48 -5.29 -13.84 -1.12
C ASN A 48 -5.89 -13.18 -2.36
N ASN A 49 -5.63 -11.88 -2.55
CA ASN A 49 -6.15 -11.12 -3.68
C ASN A 49 -5.24 -9.91 -4.01
N LEU A 50 -5.33 -9.41 -5.24
CA LEU A 50 -4.69 -8.18 -5.66
C LEU A 50 -5.53 -7.46 -6.72
N GLN A 51 -5.60 -6.13 -6.64
CA GLN A 51 -6.36 -5.33 -7.59
C GLN A 51 -5.70 -3.98 -7.85
N TYR A 52 -5.63 -3.60 -9.13
CA TYR A 52 -5.28 -2.25 -9.53
C TYR A 52 -6.46 -1.30 -9.27
N SER A 53 -6.17 -0.09 -8.85
CA SER A 53 -7.15 1.00 -8.92
C SER A 53 -7.56 1.24 -10.37
N SER A 54 -8.78 1.74 -10.58
CA SER A 54 -9.33 1.99 -11.91
C SER A 54 -8.51 3.03 -12.70
N ASP A 55 -7.89 3.99 -12.01
CA ASP A 55 -6.94 4.96 -12.58
C ASP A 55 -5.54 4.37 -12.83
N GLY A 56 -5.29 3.13 -12.39
CA GLY A 56 -4.03 2.41 -12.55
C GLY A 56 -2.87 2.93 -11.69
N THR A 57 -3.09 3.89 -10.78
CA THR A 57 -2.02 4.53 -9.99
C THR A 57 -1.67 3.78 -8.71
N ARG A 58 -2.55 2.88 -8.26
CA ARG A 58 -2.39 2.06 -7.05
C ARG A 58 -2.58 0.59 -7.36
N LEU A 59 -1.89 -0.24 -6.60
CA LEU A 59 -2.12 -1.68 -6.52
C LEU A 59 -2.35 -2.04 -5.05
N ALA A 60 -3.53 -2.58 -4.75
CA ALA A 60 -3.83 -3.17 -3.44
C ALA A 60 -3.49 -4.66 -3.47
N VAL A 61 -2.83 -5.13 -2.42
CA VAL A 61 -2.47 -6.54 -2.23
C VAL A 61 -2.99 -6.99 -0.87
N ALA A 62 -4.08 -7.78 -0.89
CA ALA A 62 -4.70 -8.35 0.29
C ALA A 62 -3.91 -9.57 0.77
N THR A 63 -3.53 -9.56 2.05
CA THR A 63 -2.74 -10.64 2.63
C THR A 63 -3.29 -11.12 3.97
N SER A 64 -2.68 -12.17 4.52
CA SER A 64 -2.94 -12.64 5.87
C SER A 64 -2.60 -11.63 6.98
N ILE A 65 -1.88 -10.54 6.64
CA ILE A 65 -1.42 -9.52 7.59
C ILE A 65 -2.28 -8.25 7.50
N GLY A 66 -2.73 -7.90 6.30
CA GLY A 66 -3.43 -6.65 6.02
C GLY A 66 -3.44 -6.38 4.53
N ILE A 67 -3.61 -5.13 4.13
CA ILE A 67 -3.58 -4.71 2.72
C ILE A 67 -2.39 -3.81 2.49
N TRP A 68 -1.50 -4.22 1.60
CA TRP A 68 -0.39 -3.39 1.16
C TRP A 68 -0.82 -2.59 -0.06
N LEU A 69 -0.66 -1.26 0.00
CA LEU A 69 -0.83 -0.38 -1.15
C LEU A 69 0.52 -0.07 -1.76
N TYR A 70 0.59 -0.19 -3.08
CA TYR A 70 1.79 0.11 -3.87
C TYR A 70 1.51 1.20 -4.88
N ASP A 71 2.49 2.05 -5.10
CA ASP A 71 2.55 2.90 -6.29
C ASP A 71 2.92 2.04 -7.50
N THR A 72 2.17 2.13 -8.58
CA THR A 72 2.31 1.21 -9.73
C THR A 72 3.44 1.56 -10.67
N GLN A 73 3.96 2.79 -10.61
CA GLN A 73 5.09 3.23 -11.43
C GLN A 73 6.41 2.76 -10.83
N THR A 74 6.51 2.86 -9.51
CA THR A 74 7.74 2.60 -8.76
C THR A 74 7.74 1.24 -8.05
N TYR A 75 6.56 0.63 -7.85
CA TYR A 75 6.33 -0.53 -6.99
C TYR A 75 6.77 -0.33 -5.55
N GLN A 76 6.91 0.93 -5.12
CA GLN A 76 7.17 1.26 -3.73
C GLN A 76 5.87 1.13 -2.93
N GLU A 77 6.04 0.67 -1.69
CA GLU A 77 4.96 0.63 -0.73
C GLU A 77 4.57 2.05 -0.30
N VAL A 78 3.27 2.33 -0.32
CA VAL A 78 2.69 3.62 0.06
C VAL A 78 2.04 3.54 1.43
N ALA A 79 1.34 2.42 1.71
CA ALA A 79 0.64 2.23 2.98
C ALA A 79 0.43 0.75 3.30
N LEU A 80 0.16 0.48 4.57
CA LEU A 80 -0.31 -0.80 5.10
C LEU A 80 -1.59 -0.55 5.89
N LEU A 81 -2.67 -1.23 5.50
CA LEU A 81 -4.01 -1.11 6.11
C LEU A 81 -4.30 -2.34 6.97
N THR A 82 -4.59 -2.16 8.27
CA THR A 82 -4.54 -3.24 9.28
C THR A 82 -5.74 -3.33 10.23
N GLU A 83 -6.91 -2.85 9.83
CA GLU A 83 -8.11 -2.90 10.71
C GLU A 83 -8.71 -4.31 10.79
N HIS A 84 -8.55 -5.14 9.75
CA HIS A 84 -8.95 -6.55 9.82
C HIS A 84 -8.12 -7.29 10.87
N ILE A 85 -8.80 -7.88 11.85
CA ILE A 85 -8.16 -8.63 12.96
C ILE A 85 -7.82 -10.08 12.58
N ARG A 86 -8.20 -10.50 11.37
CA ARG A 86 -7.83 -11.76 10.71
C ARG A 86 -7.43 -11.47 9.26
N GLY A 87 -6.94 -12.48 8.54
CA GLY A 87 -6.50 -12.29 7.15
C GLY A 87 -7.58 -11.70 6.23
N VAL A 88 -7.14 -10.86 5.30
CA VAL A 88 -7.99 -10.20 4.30
C VAL A 88 -8.18 -11.13 3.11
N ASN A 89 -9.42 -11.43 2.74
CA ASN A 89 -9.76 -12.36 1.67
C ASN A 89 -9.81 -11.67 0.30
N SER A 90 -10.44 -10.49 0.20
CA SER A 90 -10.59 -9.77 -1.06
C SER A 90 -10.51 -8.26 -0.87
N VAL A 91 -10.19 -7.55 -1.96
CA VAL A 91 -10.13 -6.10 -2.05
C VAL A 91 -10.78 -5.66 -3.36
N ALA A 92 -11.43 -4.50 -3.38
CA ALA A 92 -11.99 -3.92 -4.58
C ALA A 92 -11.91 -2.39 -4.56
N PHE A 93 -11.45 -1.78 -5.65
CA PHE A 93 -11.53 -0.33 -5.82
C PHE A 93 -12.88 0.08 -6.41
N SER A 94 -13.40 1.22 -5.97
CA SER A 94 -14.51 1.89 -6.64
C SER A 94 -14.12 2.33 -8.06
N PRO A 95 -15.08 2.50 -8.99
CA PRO A 95 -14.78 2.94 -10.35
C PRO A 95 -14.03 4.28 -10.42
N ASP A 96 -14.34 5.20 -9.50
CA ASP A 96 -13.67 6.49 -9.37
C ASP A 96 -12.29 6.44 -8.68
N SER A 97 -11.86 5.25 -8.23
CA SER A 97 -10.63 5.02 -7.47
C SER A 97 -10.53 5.81 -6.14
N GLY A 98 -11.63 6.39 -5.66
CA GLY A 98 -11.67 7.16 -4.41
C GLY A 98 -11.78 6.29 -3.16
N THR A 99 -12.41 5.13 -3.28
CA THR A 99 -12.64 4.19 -2.18
C THR A 99 -12.05 2.84 -2.50
N LEU A 100 -11.37 2.26 -1.52
CA LEU A 100 -11.02 0.85 -1.50
C LEU A 100 -11.94 0.16 -0.49
N ALA A 101 -12.54 -0.95 -0.88
CA ALA A 101 -13.21 -1.86 0.04
C ALA A 101 -12.32 -3.09 0.27
N SER A 102 -12.40 -3.68 1.46
CA SER A 102 -11.75 -4.93 1.80
C SER A 102 -12.65 -5.84 2.61
N SER A 103 -12.49 -7.15 2.44
CA SER A 103 -13.27 -8.16 3.16
C SER A 103 -12.36 -9.11 3.95
N GLY A 104 -12.77 -9.47 5.16
CA GLY A 104 -11.93 -10.22 6.09
C GLY A 104 -12.51 -11.56 6.54
N ARG A 105 -11.62 -12.41 7.07
CA ARG A 105 -11.98 -13.65 7.80
C ARG A 105 -12.64 -13.38 9.16
N ASP A 106 -12.70 -12.13 9.58
CA ASP A 106 -13.40 -11.64 10.76
C ASP A 106 -14.87 -11.30 10.48
N GLY A 107 -15.33 -11.46 9.24
CA GLY A 107 -16.71 -11.18 8.81
C GLY A 107 -16.99 -9.69 8.59
N ASN A 108 -15.97 -8.84 8.73
CA ASN A 108 -16.10 -7.41 8.47
C ASN A 108 -15.82 -7.09 7.00
N ILE A 109 -16.39 -5.98 6.54
CA ILE A 109 -15.97 -5.27 5.35
C ILE A 109 -15.50 -3.89 5.79
N ASP A 110 -14.29 -3.49 5.43
CA ASP A 110 -13.74 -2.17 5.74
C ASP A 110 -13.64 -1.31 4.48
N LEU A 111 -14.01 -0.04 4.60
CA LEU A 111 -13.90 0.97 3.56
C LEU A 111 -12.77 1.94 3.91
N TRP A 112 -11.97 2.28 2.91
CA TRP A 112 -10.77 3.08 3.04
C TRP A 112 -10.78 4.19 2.02
N ASN A 113 -10.27 5.35 2.40
CA ASN A 113 -9.89 6.37 1.45
C ASN A 113 -8.67 5.85 0.66
N ALA A 114 -8.83 5.63 -0.64
CA ALA A 114 -7.79 5.04 -1.48
C ALA A 114 -6.55 5.93 -1.65
N THR A 115 -6.68 7.24 -1.43
CA THR A 115 -5.58 8.20 -1.55
C THR A 115 -4.79 8.33 -0.25
N THR A 116 -5.49 8.49 0.88
CA THR A 116 -4.85 8.71 2.19
C THR A 116 -4.55 7.41 2.93
N GLY A 117 -5.22 6.31 2.58
CA GLY A 117 -5.17 5.05 3.32
C GLY A 117 -5.95 5.08 4.63
N GLU A 118 -6.67 6.17 4.91
CA GLU A 118 -7.45 6.28 6.14
C GLU A 118 -8.65 5.35 6.12
N HIS A 119 -8.88 4.65 7.24
CA HIS A 119 -10.11 3.90 7.46
C HIS A 119 -11.29 4.87 7.54
N GLN A 120 -12.35 4.57 6.79
CA GLN A 120 -13.56 5.39 6.73
C GLN A 120 -14.70 4.74 7.51
N GLN A 121 -14.90 3.43 7.33
CA GLN A 121 -16.06 2.75 7.90
C GLN A 121 -15.87 1.23 7.90
N THR A 122 -16.38 0.57 8.95
CA THR A 122 -16.59 -0.89 8.98
C THR A 122 -18.06 -1.22 8.76
N LEU A 123 -18.36 -2.03 7.76
CA LEU A 123 -19.68 -2.63 7.53
C LEU A 123 -19.73 -3.98 8.24
N ARG A 124 -20.68 -4.11 9.17
CA ARG A 124 -20.90 -5.33 9.96
C ARG A 124 -22.21 -5.98 9.54
N GLY A 125 -22.26 -7.31 9.59
CA GLY A 125 -23.50 -8.06 9.34
C GLY A 125 -23.27 -9.53 9.00
N HIS A 126 -22.13 -9.86 8.39
CA HIS A 126 -21.75 -11.25 8.18
C HIS A 126 -21.30 -11.88 9.50
N THR A 127 -21.79 -13.09 9.78
CA THR A 127 -21.44 -13.85 10.99
C THR A 127 -20.24 -14.77 10.79
N ASP A 128 -19.70 -14.82 9.58
CA ASP A 128 -18.52 -15.61 9.19
C ASP A 128 -17.74 -14.86 8.10
N ALA A 129 -16.63 -15.43 7.65
CA ALA A 129 -15.72 -14.86 6.67
C ALA A 129 -16.44 -14.36 5.41
N VAL A 130 -16.11 -13.14 5.01
CA VAL A 130 -16.53 -12.59 3.73
C VAL A 130 -15.46 -12.94 2.70
N TYR A 131 -15.83 -13.72 1.70
CA TYR A 131 -14.86 -14.27 0.74
C TYR A 131 -14.53 -13.34 -0.41
N ASP A 132 -15.50 -12.53 -0.86
CA ASP A 132 -15.31 -11.66 -2.01
C ASP A 132 -16.15 -10.40 -1.91
N ILE A 133 -15.71 -9.36 -2.60
CA ILE A 133 -16.36 -8.05 -2.70
C ILE A 133 -16.11 -7.45 -4.08
N ALA A 134 -17.07 -6.68 -4.58
CA ALA A 134 -16.91 -5.94 -5.82
C ALA A 134 -17.72 -4.65 -5.76
N PHE A 135 -17.22 -3.60 -6.40
CA PHE A 135 -18.02 -2.44 -6.73
C PHE A 135 -18.78 -2.69 -8.03
N ASN A 136 -19.96 -2.07 -8.15
CA ASN A 136 -20.59 -1.92 -9.45
C ASN A 136 -19.70 -1.02 -10.34
N ALA A 137 -19.70 -1.26 -11.65
CA ALA A 137 -18.95 -0.50 -12.64
C ALA A 137 -19.54 0.89 -12.95
N SER A 138 -20.77 1.16 -12.51
CA SER A 138 -21.51 2.42 -12.76
C SER A 138 -21.27 3.50 -11.72
#